data_AF-A0A2E7EVE6-F1
#
_entry.id   AF-A0A2E7EVE6-F1
#
_cell.length_a   1.000
_cell.length_b   1.000
_cell.length_c   1.000
_cell.angle_alpha   90.00
_cell.angle_beta   90.00
_cell.angle_gamma   90.00
#
_symmetry.space_group_name_H-M   'P 1'
#
loop_
_entity.id
_entity.type
_entity.pdbx_description
1 polymer ?
#
loop_
_entity_poly.entity_id
_entity_poly.type
_entity_poly.pdbx_seq_one_letter_code
_entity_poly.pdbx_strand_id
1 'polypeptide(L)'
;MSEAETQPIEQRFLASVSHEIRTPLNGILGMASLLAETELTPAQADYVSAIRRSGARLLDLLNNVLDYARMDAAGVELETAETDIRGLAQDVVELLSPRAHEKGIDVCVRAAGNLPEKVVLDDGRVRQILFNIVGNAIKFTEKGGVLVDLSTLNDKELCIDINDSGPGLTEEAQARLFNAFEQAEAGHRGIDGGVGLGLTIVNRLVEAMNGSVTITSAPGIGARFRILLPLNVAAAAKPVERAGQPKRIGLAGMSAPLMLSLIAMADAAGHTILTEADGSEVDIWLADARLPPSELKRLGHSAPVIALIRPEDRDHIENLRANGCAGYLMRPVREASLMERLAVSGSAAEPEATEQTGQFETGRILIADDNAVNALLATRVLEKAGHACTTAATGAEALEAVQFSHFDVILMDLRMPVMDGYEAMRQIRALPGAEKNNTPIIAISAEINPDVEKAAKAAGADAVAAKPLDAHTLRSIVDRWTDRQKAQA
;
A
#
# COMPACT_ATOMS: atom_id res chain seq x y z
N MET A 1 -6.87 -41.84 0.78
CA MET A 1 -6.88 -41.33 -0.60
C MET A 1 -7.01 -39.83 -0.47
N SER A 2 -5.96 -39.09 -0.83
CA SER A 2 -5.84 -37.67 -0.51
C SER A 2 -6.75 -36.82 -1.39
N GLU A 3 -7.18 -35.68 -0.85
CA GLU A 3 -8.05 -34.66 -1.47
C GLU A 3 -7.61 -34.16 -2.85
N ALA A 4 -6.42 -34.58 -3.32
CA ALA A 4 -5.97 -34.32 -4.67
C ALA A 4 -6.87 -34.94 -5.74
N GLU A 5 -7.49 -36.11 -5.52
CA GLU A 5 -8.18 -36.89 -6.58
C GLU A 5 -9.50 -36.31 -7.11
N THR A 6 -10.06 -35.27 -6.48
CA THR A 6 -11.42 -34.79 -6.80
C THR A 6 -11.49 -33.45 -7.56
N GLN A 7 -10.37 -32.91 -8.05
CA GLN A 7 -10.41 -31.73 -8.93
C GLN A 7 -10.68 -32.13 -10.39
N PRO A 8 -11.65 -31.48 -11.08
CA PRO A 8 -11.91 -31.66 -12.51
C PRO A 8 -10.61 -31.60 -13.33
N ILE A 9 -10.51 -32.47 -14.35
CA ILE A 9 -9.32 -32.61 -15.22
C ILE A 9 -8.87 -31.26 -15.80
N GLU A 10 -9.83 -30.38 -16.12
CA GLU A 10 -9.59 -29.03 -16.65
C GLU A 10 -8.88 -28.12 -15.64
N GLN A 11 -9.20 -28.19 -14.35
CA GLN A 11 -8.56 -27.35 -13.31
C GLN A 11 -7.11 -27.75 -13.07
N ARG A 12 -6.83 -29.06 -13.03
CA ARG A 12 -5.46 -29.59 -12.92
C ARG A 12 -4.64 -29.23 -14.15
N PHE A 13 -5.23 -29.30 -15.34
CA PHE A 13 -4.58 -28.92 -16.58
C PHE A 13 -4.21 -27.44 -16.59
N LEU A 14 -5.15 -26.54 -16.24
CA LEU A 14 -4.87 -25.11 -16.13
C LEU A 14 -3.81 -24.78 -15.07
N ALA A 15 -3.84 -25.46 -13.92
CA ALA A 15 -2.83 -25.30 -12.88
C ALA A 15 -1.42 -25.78 -13.32
N SER A 16 -1.34 -26.88 -14.07
CA SER A 16 -0.09 -27.40 -14.63
C SER A 16 0.47 -26.45 -15.68
N VAL A 17 -0.37 -26.00 -16.62
CA VAL A 17 0.02 -25.05 -17.68
C VAL A 17 0.49 -23.71 -17.08
N SER A 18 -0.17 -23.24 -16.02
CA SER A 18 0.28 -22.06 -15.26
C SER A 18 1.71 -22.20 -14.78
N HIS A 19 2.01 -23.31 -14.10
CA HIS A 19 3.31 -23.56 -13.51
C HIS A 19 4.39 -23.75 -14.58
N GLU A 20 4.06 -24.45 -15.68
CA GLU A 20 4.97 -24.71 -16.80
C GLU A 20 5.30 -23.47 -17.61
N ILE A 21 4.40 -22.49 -17.71
CA ILE A 21 4.67 -21.21 -18.39
C ILE A 21 5.34 -20.21 -17.45
N ARG A 22 4.95 -20.17 -16.16
CA ARG A 22 5.52 -19.25 -15.16
C ARG A 22 7.00 -19.50 -14.92
N THR A 23 7.41 -20.76 -14.86
CA THR A 23 8.80 -21.17 -14.57
C THR A 23 9.82 -20.60 -15.57
N PRO A 24 9.69 -20.81 -16.90
CA PRO A 24 10.61 -20.24 -17.88
C PRO A 24 10.53 -18.70 -17.95
N LEU A 25 9.33 -18.12 -17.76
CA LEU A 25 9.15 -16.67 -17.79
C LEU A 25 9.85 -15.97 -16.62
N ASN A 26 9.74 -16.53 -15.40
CA ASN A 26 10.50 -16.08 -14.24
C ASN A 26 12.02 -16.23 -14.46
N GLY A 27 12.44 -17.29 -15.16
CA GLY A 27 13.83 -17.45 -15.59
C GLY A 27 14.30 -16.31 -16.52
N ILE A 28 13.53 -15.96 -17.54
CA ILE A 28 13.84 -14.84 -18.46
C ILE A 28 13.89 -13.51 -17.71
N LEU A 29 12.93 -13.25 -16.83
CA LEU A 29 12.89 -12.04 -16.01
C LEU A 29 14.06 -11.98 -15.03
N GLY A 30 14.42 -13.10 -14.41
CA GLY A 30 15.59 -13.22 -13.54
C GLY A 30 16.89 -12.92 -14.30
N MET A 31 17.08 -13.49 -15.49
CA MET A 31 18.26 -13.19 -16.32
C MET A 31 18.30 -11.73 -16.77
N ALA A 32 17.15 -11.13 -17.08
CA ALA A 32 17.07 -9.71 -17.43
C ALA A 32 17.39 -8.80 -16.23
N SER A 33 16.96 -9.16 -15.01
CA SER A 33 17.34 -8.44 -13.78
C SER A 33 18.84 -8.55 -13.52
N LEU A 34 19.43 -9.74 -13.66
CA LEU A 34 20.88 -9.92 -13.52
C LEU A 34 21.68 -9.12 -14.56
N LEU A 35 21.20 -9.03 -15.81
CA LEU A 35 21.82 -8.19 -16.83
C LEU A 35 21.74 -6.71 -16.48
N ALA A 36 20.64 -6.25 -15.88
CA ALA A 36 20.46 -4.86 -15.46
C ALA A 36 21.45 -4.41 -14.36
N GLU A 37 21.98 -5.37 -13.59
CA GLU A 37 22.97 -5.14 -12.54
C GLU A 37 24.42 -5.08 -13.07
N THR A 38 24.64 -5.31 -14.37
CA THR A 38 25.96 -5.22 -15.01
C THR A 38 26.22 -3.84 -15.65
N GLU A 39 27.47 -3.55 -16.00
CA GLU A 39 27.79 -2.36 -16.80
C GLU A 39 27.18 -2.49 -18.21
N LEU A 40 26.10 -1.75 -18.45
CA LEU A 40 25.40 -1.69 -19.73
C LEU A 40 25.64 -0.35 -20.41
N THR A 41 25.80 -0.38 -21.73
CA THR A 41 25.65 0.85 -22.52
C THR A 41 24.20 1.35 -22.45
N PRO A 42 23.93 2.65 -22.68
CA PRO A 42 22.57 3.20 -22.65
C PRO A 42 21.58 2.41 -23.54
N ALA A 43 21.99 2.01 -24.74
CA ALA A 43 21.14 1.21 -25.63
C ALA A 43 20.86 -0.21 -25.09
N GLN A 44 21.81 -0.83 -24.39
CA GLN A 44 21.61 -2.13 -23.76
C GLN A 44 20.70 -2.04 -22.53
N ALA A 45 20.82 -0.97 -21.73
CA ALA A 45 19.92 -0.70 -20.62
C ALA A 45 18.46 -0.54 -21.11
N ASP A 46 18.25 0.15 -22.24
CA ASP A 46 16.94 0.27 -22.87
C ASP A 46 16.38 -1.09 -23.31
N TYR A 47 17.21 -1.97 -23.89
CA TYR A 47 16.79 -3.33 -24.25
C TYR A 47 16.43 -4.18 -23.03
N VAL A 48 17.23 -4.13 -21.98
CA VAL A 48 16.98 -4.88 -20.73
C VAL A 48 15.70 -4.38 -20.04
N SER A 49 15.51 -3.06 -19.99
CA SER A 49 14.27 -2.43 -19.50
C SER A 49 13.06 -2.86 -20.31
N ALA A 50 13.17 -2.90 -21.65
CA ALA A 50 12.11 -3.38 -22.53
C ALA A 50 11.77 -4.87 -22.30
N ILE A 51 12.78 -5.74 -22.11
CA ILE A 51 12.57 -7.17 -21.80
C ILE A 51 11.85 -7.32 -20.46
N ARG A 52 12.30 -6.62 -19.41
CA ARG A 52 11.66 -6.69 -18.08
C ARG A 52 10.22 -6.21 -18.13
N ARG A 53 9.96 -5.07 -18.77
CA ARG A 53 8.60 -4.53 -18.95
C ARG A 53 7.71 -5.49 -19.75
N SER A 54 8.24 -6.10 -20.81
CA SER A 54 7.48 -7.05 -21.63
C SER A 54 7.19 -8.36 -20.89
N GLY A 55 8.16 -8.89 -20.14
CA GLY A 55 8.01 -10.13 -19.38
C GLY A 55 7.05 -9.98 -18.20
N ALA A 56 7.12 -8.86 -17.48
CA ALA A 56 6.17 -8.55 -16.39
C ALA A 56 4.73 -8.47 -16.93
N ARG A 57 4.52 -7.79 -18.06
CA ARG A 57 3.20 -7.75 -18.73
C ARG A 57 2.71 -9.13 -19.16
N LEU A 58 3.59 -9.99 -19.66
CA LEU A 58 3.22 -11.35 -20.06
C LEU A 58 2.82 -12.20 -18.85
N LEU A 59 3.50 -12.03 -17.72
CA LEU A 59 3.18 -12.72 -16.47
C LEU A 59 1.82 -12.27 -15.93
N ASP A 60 1.55 -10.96 -15.96
CA ASP A 60 0.24 -10.41 -15.61
C ASP A 60 -0.85 -10.94 -16.54
N LEU A 61 -0.58 -11.00 -17.85
CA LEU A 61 -1.52 -11.55 -18.83
C LEU A 61 -1.83 -13.03 -18.57
N LEU A 62 -0.79 -13.82 -18.30
CA LEU A 62 -0.90 -15.23 -17.98
C LEU A 62 -1.74 -15.44 -16.72
N ASN A 63 -1.43 -14.72 -15.63
CA ASN A 63 -2.16 -14.82 -14.37
C ASN A 63 -3.64 -14.47 -14.57
N ASN A 64 -3.96 -13.38 -15.27
CA ASN A 64 -5.35 -12.98 -15.53
C ASN A 64 -6.13 -14.01 -16.37
N VAL A 65 -5.52 -14.59 -17.41
CA VAL A 65 -6.16 -15.62 -18.26
C VAL A 65 -6.44 -16.88 -17.45
N LEU A 66 -5.50 -17.29 -16.59
CA LEU A 66 -5.65 -18.49 -15.79
C LEU A 66 -6.63 -18.32 -14.63
N ASP A 67 -6.64 -17.15 -13.99
CA ASP A 67 -7.63 -16.81 -12.97
C ASP A 67 -9.04 -16.86 -13.58
N TYR A 68 -9.22 -16.25 -14.75
CA TYR A 68 -10.48 -16.34 -15.49
C TYR A 68 -10.88 -17.79 -15.81
N ALA A 69 -9.95 -18.59 -16.34
CA ALA A 69 -10.20 -19.99 -16.71
C ALA A 69 -10.52 -20.88 -15.49
N ARG A 70 -9.88 -20.64 -14.33
CA ARG A 70 -10.18 -21.33 -13.08
C ARG A 70 -11.58 -21.00 -12.57
N MET A 71 -11.95 -19.72 -12.61
CA MET A 71 -13.29 -19.28 -12.18
C MET A 71 -14.40 -19.84 -13.07
N ASP A 72 -14.12 -20.09 -14.36
CA ASP A 72 -15.08 -20.67 -15.31
C ASP A 72 -15.36 -22.15 -15.06
N ALA A 73 -14.34 -22.90 -14.65
CA ALA A 73 -14.43 -24.36 -14.48
C ALA A 73 -14.81 -24.79 -13.04
N ALA A 74 -14.57 -23.98 -12.02
CA ALA A 74 -14.67 -24.37 -10.61
C ALA A 74 -15.75 -23.63 -9.80
N GLY A 75 -16.24 -22.49 -10.30
CA GLY A 75 -16.84 -21.48 -9.43
C GLY A 75 -15.77 -20.76 -8.58
N VAL A 76 -16.21 -19.84 -7.74
CA VAL A 76 -15.31 -19.07 -6.85
C VAL A 76 -15.50 -19.57 -5.43
N GLU A 77 -14.46 -20.18 -4.86
CA GLU A 77 -14.43 -20.48 -3.42
C GLU A 77 -14.13 -19.19 -2.64
N LEU A 78 -14.97 -18.92 -1.63
CA LEU A 78 -14.89 -17.74 -0.76
C LEU A 78 -14.41 -18.15 0.64
N GLU A 79 -13.39 -17.47 1.14
CA GLU A 79 -12.84 -17.61 2.48
C GLU A 79 -13.23 -16.37 3.29
N THR A 80 -14.34 -16.46 4.05
CA THR A 80 -14.83 -15.31 4.80
C THR A 80 -14.15 -15.15 6.16
N ALA A 81 -13.82 -13.91 6.51
CA ALA A 81 -13.20 -13.53 7.78
C ALA A 81 -13.74 -12.18 8.28
N GLU A 82 -13.58 -11.93 9.58
CA GLU A 82 -13.82 -10.60 10.15
C GLU A 82 -12.79 -9.61 9.61
N THR A 83 -13.25 -8.61 8.87
CA THR A 83 -12.40 -7.69 8.11
C THR A 83 -12.72 -6.25 8.44
N ASP A 84 -11.70 -5.45 8.70
CA ASP A 84 -11.80 -3.99 8.67
C ASP A 84 -11.72 -3.52 7.21
N ILE A 85 -12.87 -3.18 6.64
CA ILE A 85 -12.97 -2.73 5.25
C ILE A 85 -12.30 -1.36 5.02
N ARG A 86 -12.25 -0.50 6.05
CA ARG A 86 -11.58 0.81 5.96
C ARG A 86 -10.08 0.60 5.82
N GLY A 87 -9.50 -0.21 6.71
CA GLY A 87 -8.09 -0.61 6.66
C GLY A 87 -7.75 -1.33 5.35
N LEU A 88 -8.61 -2.26 4.89
CA LEU A 88 -8.39 -2.96 3.63
C LEU A 88 -8.32 -2.01 2.42
N ALA A 89 -9.25 -1.06 2.32
CA ALA A 89 -9.24 -0.07 1.25
C ALA A 89 -8.03 0.85 1.35
N GLN A 90 -7.65 1.25 2.56
CA GLN A 90 -6.47 2.07 2.83
C GLN A 90 -5.18 1.36 2.39
N ASP A 91 -5.01 0.08 2.73
CA ASP A 91 -3.86 -0.74 2.30
C ASP A 91 -3.72 -0.75 0.76
N VAL A 92 -4.83 -0.93 0.03
CA VAL A 92 -4.83 -0.97 -1.44
C VAL A 92 -4.46 0.38 -2.02
N VAL A 93 -5.04 1.46 -1.48
CA VAL A 93 -4.76 2.83 -1.92
C VAL A 93 -3.30 3.20 -1.66
N GLU A 94 -2.73 2.79 -0.53
CA GLU A 94 -1.31 2.98 -0.24
C GLU A 94 -0.41 2.24 -1.21
N LEU A 95 -0.70 0.97 -1.50
CA LEU A 95 0.12 0.18 -2.43
C LEU A 95 0.07 0.75 -3.86
N LEU A 96 -1.04 1.36 -4.26
CA LEU A 96 -1.21 1.98 -5.58
C LEU A 96 -0.79 3.45 -5.63
N SER A 97 -0.54 4.08 -4.47
CA SER A 97 -0.23 5.51 -4.39
C SER A 97 1.02 5.96 -5.18
N PRO A 98 2.12 5.18 -5.28
CA PRO A 98 3.28 5.60 -6.07
C PRO A 98 2.92 5.83 -7.54
N ARG A 99 2.11 4.95 -8.14
CA ARG A 99 1.64 5.08 -9.53
C ARG A 99 0.75 6.29 -9.75
N ALA A 100 -0.05 6.65 -8.75
CA ALA A 100 -0.87 7.85 -8.78
C ALA A 100 0.00 9.12 -8.67
N HIS A 101 0.97 9.12 -7.75
CA HIS A 101 1.88 10.24 -7.53
C HIS A 101 2.80 10.52 -8.72
N GLU A 102 3.30 9.48 -9.40
CA GLU A 102 4.05 9.60 -10.67
C GLU A 102 3.28 10.39 -11.73
N LYS A 103 1.95 10.24 -11.76
CA LYS A 103 1.05 10.99 -12.65
C LYS A 103 0.61 12.33 -12.09
N GLY A 104 1.02 12.66 -10.87
CA GLY A 104 0.62 13.88 -10.19
C GLY A 104 -0.82 13.88 -9.66
N ILE A 105 -1.53 12.76 -9.72
CA ILE A 105 -2.90 12.61 -9.24
C ILE A 105 -2.94 12.02 -7.82
N ASP A 106 -4.09 12.14 -7.16
CA ASP A 106 -4.26 11.64 -5.81
C ASP A 106 -5.20 10.44 -5.77
N VAL A 107 -4.89 9.48 -4.91
CA VAL A 107 -5.76 8.34 -4.62
C VAL A 107 -6.11 8.37 -3.13
N CYS A 108 -7.39 8.33 -2.79
CA CYS A 108 -7.87 8.52 -1.42
C CYS A 108 -9.00 7.55 -1.06
N VAL A 109 -9.15 7.29 0.23
CA VAL A 109 -10.30 6.56 0.79
C VAL A 109 -11.19 7.53 1.55
N ARG A 110 -12.49 7.44 1.35
CA ARG A 110 -13.52 8.05 2.19
C ARG A 110 -14.39 6.96 2.76
N ALA A 111 -14.74 7.04 4.03
CA ALA A 111 -15.62 6.07 4.66
C ALA A 111 -16.67 6.79 5.51
N ALA A 112 -17.95 6.46 5.28
CA ALA A 112 -19.08 7.06 5.97
C ALA A 112 -19.02 6.78 7.49
N GLY A 113 -19.47 7.72 8.32
CA GLY A 113 -19.40 7.59 9.79
C GLY A 113 -20.19 6.41 10.35
N ASN A 114 -21.25 5.97 9.67
CA ASN A 114 -22.07 4.82 10.08
C ASN A 114 -21.55 3.47 9.59
N LEU A 115 -20.44 3.43 8.83
CA LEU A 115 -19.88 2.19 8.33
C LEU A 115 -19.32 1.34 9.50
N PRO A 116 -19.70 0.05 9.62
CA PRO A 116 -19.27 -0.84 10.71
C PRO A 116 -17.74 -0.93 10.85
N GLU A 117 -17.26 -1.19 12.07
CA GLU A 117 -15.83 -1.37 12.36
C GLU A 117 -15.30 -2.66 11.71
N LYS A 118 -16.09 -3.73 11.75
CA LYS A 118 -15.75 -5.00 11.09
C LYS A 118 -16.95 -5.59 10.37
N VAL A 119 -16.67 -6.16 9.20
CA VAL A 119 -17.63 -6.88 8.36
C VAL A 119 -17.11 -8.28 8.06
N VAL A 120 -18.00 -9.25 7.89
CA VAL A 120 -17.65 -10.62 7.50
C VAL A 120 -17.69 -10.71 5.97
N LEU A 121 -16.51 -10.82 5.36
CA LEU A 121 -16.33 -10.95 3.90
C LEU A 121 -15.01 -11.65 3.59
N ASP A 122 -14.79 -11.97 2.32
CA ASP A 122 -13.50 -12.47 1.82
C ASP A 122 -12.60 -11.29 1.48
N ASP A 123 -11.63 -11.00 2.36
CA ASP A 123 -10.74 -9.85 2.25
C ASP A 123 -9.83 -9.96 1.03
N GLY A 124 -9.38 -11.17 0.68
CA GLY A 124 -8.58 -11.46 -0.51
C GLY A 124 -9.32 -11.11 -1.81
N ARG A 125 -10.58 -11.51 -1.94
CA ARG A 125 -11.40 -11.18 -3.13
C ARG A 125 -11.75 -9.71 -3.20
N VAL A 126 -12.08 -9.07 -2.07
CA VAL A 126 -12.33 -7.62 -2.05
C VAL A 126 -11.06 -6.86 -2.41
N ARG A 127 -9.90 -7.27 -1.89
CA ARG A 127 -8.60 -6.71 -2.26
C ARG A 127 -8.36 -6.82 -3.76
N GLN A 128 -8.63 -7.99 -4.36
CA GLN A 128 -8.50 -8.22 -5.80
C GLN A 128 -9.44 -7.34 -6.63
N ILE A 129 -10.69 -7.18 -6.19
CA ILE A 129 -11.67 -6.28 -6.82
C ILE A 129 -11.15 -4.83 -6.80
N LEU A 130 -10.70 -4.35 -5.64
CA LEU A 130 -10.17 -3.00 -5.47
C LEU A 130 -8.91 -2.77 -6.32
N PHE A 131 -7.95 -3.71 -6.33
CA PHE A 131 -6.74 -3.58 -7.17
C PHE A 131 -7.06 -3.44 -8.65
N ASN A 132 -8.03 -4.21 -9.15
CA ASN A 132 -8.42 -4.15 -10.56
C ASN A 132 -9.07 -2.82 -10.91
N ILE A 133 -10.04 -2.36 -10.12
CA ILE A 133 -10.77 -1.13 -10.44
C ILE A 133 -9.93 0.10 -10.16
N VAL A 134 -9.30 0.21 -8.99
CA VAL A 134 -8.46 1.37 -8.62
C VAL A 134 -7.22 1.45 -9.51
N GLY A 135 -6.61 0.30 -9.85
CA GLY A 135 -5.51 0.25 -10.79
C GLY A 135 -5.90 0.75 -12.19
N ASN A 136 -7.08 0.36 -12.68
CA ASN A 136 -7.61 0.88 -13.94
C ASN A 136 -7.92 2.38 -13.86
N ALA A 137 -8.54 2.85 -12.77
CA ALA A 137 -8.81 4.26 -12.55
C ALA A 137 -7.51 5.09 -12.63
N ILE A 138 -6.48 4.73 -11.86
CA ILE A 138 -5.17 5.41 -11.90
C ILE A 138 -4.56 5.35 -13.30
N LYS A 139 -4.69 4.23 -14.00
CA LYS A 139 -4.15 4.05 -15.35
C LYS A 139 -4.79 5.00 -16.36
N PHE A 140 -6.09 5.27 -16.28
CA PHE A 140 -6.80 6.10 -17.26
C PHE A 140 -6.96 7.56 -16.83
N THR A 141 -6.81 7.89 -15.55
CA THR A 141 -6.84 9.28 -15.07
C THR A 141 -5.50 9.97 -15.31
N GLU A 142 -5.52 11.11 -16.00
CA GLU A 142 -4.34 11.95 -16.22
C GLU A 142 -4.26 13.13 -15.24
N LYS A 143 -5.42 13.69 -14.85
CA LYS A 143 -5.53 14.84 -13.94
C LYS A 143 -6.67 14.61 -12.95
N GLY A 144 -6.53 15.20 -11.76
CA GLY A 144 -7.49 15.05 -10.66
C GLY A 144 -7.11 13.91 -9.74
N GLY A 145 -7.94 12.86 -9.66
CA GLY A 145 -7.65 11.72 -8.80
C GLY A 145 -8.72 10.65 -8.76
N VAL A 146 -8.53 9.71 -7.84
CA VAL A 146 -9.36 8.53 -7.62
C VAL A 146 -9.82 8.51 -6.16
N LEU A 147 -11.11 8.30 -5.94
CA LEU A 147 -11.71 8.21 -4.62
C LEU A 147 -12.37 6.84 -4.45
N VAL A 148 -11.93 6.07 -3.46
CA VAL A 148 -12.63 4.87 -2.97
C VAL A 148 -13.56 5.31 -1.85
N ASP A 149 -14.86 5.27 -2.08
CA ASP A 149 -15.89 5.75 -1.18
C ASP A 149 -16.70 4.59 -0.60
N LEU A 150 -16.58 4.40 0.71
CA LEU A 150 -17.19 3.31 1.46
C LEU A 150 -18.40 3.81 2.24
N SER A 151 -19.56 3.19 2.03
CA SER A 151 -20.79 3.53 2.73
C SER A 151 -21.66 2.30 2.95
N THR A 152 -22.73 2.43 3.73
CA THR A 152 -23.79 1.43 3.83
C THR A 152 -25.04 1.92 3.11
N LEU A 153 -25.73 1.01 2.42
CA LEU A 153 -27.03 1.27 1.83
C LEU A 153 -28.09 0.46 2.58
N ASN A 154 -29.14 1.15 3.06
CA ASN A 154 -30.25 0.56 3.81
C ASN A 154 -29.84 -0.30 5.02
N ASP A 155 -28.64 -0.07 5.58
CA ASP A 155 -27.99 -0.87 6.63
C ASP A 155 -27.92 -2.38 6.33
N LYS A 156 -28.02 -2.75 5.05
CA LYS A 156 -28.05 -4.14 4.57
C LYS A 156 -27.01 -4.45 3.51
N GLU A 157 -26.50 -3.42 2.85
CA GLU A 157 -25.53 -3.56 1.77
C GLU A 157 -24.32 -2.69 2.05
N LEU A 158 -23.13 -3.26 1.87
CA LEU A 158 -21.88 -2.54 1.80
C LEU A 158 -21.76 -1.95 0.39
N CYS A 159 -21.67 -0.63 0.29
CA CYS A 159 -21.49 0.08 -0.96
C CYS A 159 -20.04 0.57 -1.07
N ILE A 160 -19.35 0.13 -2.13
CA ILE A 160 -17.99 0.54 -2.47
C ILE A 160 -18.07 1.25 -3.82
N ASP A 161 -17.90 2.57 -3.80
CA ASP A 161 -17.89 3.41 -4.99
C ASP A 161 -16.46 3.83 -5.32
N ILE A 162 -15.92 3.41 -6.46
CA ILE A 162 -14.64 3.88 -6.98
C ILE A 162 -14.93 4.95 -8.02
N ASN A 163 -14.57 6.19 -7.72
CA ASN A 163 -14.80 7.36 -8.56
C ASN A 163 -13.47 7.85 -9.11
N ASP A 164 -13.37 8.01 -10.42
CA ASP A 164 -12.19 8.58 -11.08
C ASP A 164 -12.58 9.80 -11.90
N SER A 165 -11.66 10.76 -12.02
CA SER A 165 -11.81 11.95 -12.86
C SER A 165 -11.16 11.78 -14.24
N GLY A 166 -11.14 10.55 -14.75
CA GLY A 166 -10.54 10.22 -16.04
C GLY A 166 -11.36 10.67 -17.25
N PRO A 167 -11.04 10.16 -18.46
CA PRO A 167 -11.71 10.57 -19.70
C PRO A 167 -13.18 10.14 -19.78
N GLY A 168 -13.63 9.25 -18.90
CA GLY A 168 -14.95 8.65 -18.93
C GLY A 168 -15.18 7.76 -20.16
N LEU A 169 -16.39 7.22 -20.26
CA LEU A 169 -16.79 6.20 -21.24
C LEU A 169 -18.11 6.59 -21.91
N THR A 170 -18.24 6.26 -23.21
CA THR A 170 -19.52 6.34 -23.93
C THR A 170 -20.48 5.25 -23.44
N GLU A 171 -21.78 5.41 -23.68
CA GLU A 171 -22.79 4.40 -23.32
C GLU A 171 -22.49 3.02 -23.97
N GLU A 172 -22.06 3.03 -25.24
CA GLU A 172 -21.66 1.80 -25.95
C GLU A 172 -20.42 1.13 -25.34
N ALA A 173 -19.46 1.91 -24.85
CA ALA A 173 -18.29 1.37 -24.16
C ALA A 173 -18.66 0.82 -22.77
N GLN A 174 -19.60 1.47 -22.06
CA GLN A 174 -20.11 0.99 -20.77
C GLN A 174 -20.83 -0.35 -20.90
N ALA A 175 -21.68 -0.52 -21.92
CA ALA A 175 -22.41 -1.77 -22.16
C ALA A 175 -21.51 -2.98 -22.46
N ARG A 176 -20.32 -2.72 -23.00
CA ARG A 176 -19.33 -3.73 -23.41
C ARG A 176 -18.25 -3.99 -22.36
N LEU A 177 -18.19 -3.17 -21.31
CA LEU A 177 -17.04 -3.10 -20.41
C LEU A 177 -16.78 -4.39 -19.60
N PHE A 178 -17.83 -5.15 -19.29
CA PHE A 178 -17.73 -6.38 -18.49
C PHE A 178 -17.55 -7.65 -19.35
N ASN A 179 -17.63 -7.53 -20.68
CA ASN A 179 -17.45 -8.66 -21.58
C ASN A 179 -15.97 -9.08 -21.62
N ALA A 180 -15.73 -10.39 -21.57
CA ALA A 180 -14.38 -10.93 -21.61
C ALA A 180 -13.67 -10.53 -22.91
N PHE A 181 -12.40 -10.11 -22.80
CA PHE A 181 -11.52 -9.75 -23.91
C PHE A 181 -11.92 -8.49 -24.69
N GLU A 182 -12.94 -7.75 -24.27
CA GLU A 182 -13.27 -6.46 -24.88
C GLU A 182 -12.40 -5.33 -24.29
N GLN A 183 -11.85 -4.49 -25.17
CA GLN A 183 -11.17 -3.25 -24.82
C GLN A 183 -11.97 -2.08 -25.40
N ALA A 184 -12.16 -1.00 -24.63
CA ALA A 184 -12.75 0.23 -25.15
C ALA A 184 -11.89 0.76 -26.33
N GLU A 185 -12.53 1.09 -27.45
CA GLU A 185 -11.94 1.16 -28.79
C GLU A 185 -10.68 2.04 -28.98
N ALA A 186 -9.74 1.48 -29.77
CA ALA A 186 -8.80 2.00 -30.77
C ALA A 186 -7.96 3.28 -30.57
N GLY A 187 -8.32 4.24 -29.73
CA GLY A 187 -7.66 5.55 -29.63
C GLY A 187 -6.36 5.57 -28.81
N HIS A 188 -6.19 4.64 -27.87
CA HIS A 188 -5.06 4.59 -26.94
C HIS A 188 -4.27 3.28 -27.08
N ARG A 189 -3.89 2.93 -28.31
CA ARG A 189 -2.97 1.81 -28.62
C ARG A 189 -1.51 2.09 -28.20
N GLY A 190 -1.30 3.02 -27.28
CA GLY A 190 0.00 3.38 -26.73
C GLY A 190 0.35 2.51 -25.52
N ILE A 191 1.12 1.46 -25.78
CA ILE A 191 2.08 0.83 -24.86
C ILE A 191 1.51 0.04 -23.66
N ASP A 192 0.31 0.28 -23.11
CA ASP A 192 -0.17 -0.42 -21.88
C ASP A 192 -1.56 -1.09 -22.01
N GLY A 193 -1.86 -1.77 -23.12
CA GLY A 193 -3.14 -2.51 -23.27
C GLY A 193 -3.18 -3.79 -22.43
N GLY A 194 -3.96 -3.83 -21.35
CA GLY A 194 -4.21 -5.06 -20.57
C GLY A 194 -5.17 -6.00 -21.29
N VAL A 195 -5.26 -7.27 -20.87
CA VAL A 195 -6.01 -8.36 -21.57
C VAL A 195 -7.53 -8.12 -21.70
N GLY A 196 -8.09 -7.09 -21.06
CA GLY A 196 -9.54 -6.88 -21.00
C GLY A 196 -10.26 -7.90 -20.09
N LEU A 197 -9.53 -8.59 -19.21
CA LEU A 197 -10.09 -9.59 -18.29
C LEU A 197 -10.37 -9.07 -16.88
N GLY A 198 -9.71 -7.98 -16.47
CA GLY A 198 -9.78 -7.49 -15.09
C GLY A 198 -11.21 -7.17 -14.63
N LEU A 199 -12.02 -6.51 -15.47
CA LEU A 199 -13.40 -6.16 -15.12
C LEU A 199 -14.36 -7.36 -15.21
N THR A 200 -14.08 -8.33 -16.08
CA THR A 200 -14.83 -9.59 -16.10
C THR A 200 -14.56 -10.43 -14.85
N ILE A 201 -13.31 -10.47 -14.37
CA ILE A 201 -12.94 -11.10 -13.10
C ILE A 201 -13.66 -10.41 -11.94
N VAL A 202 -13.67 -9.07 -11.93
CA VAL A 202 -14.42 -8.28 -10.94
C VAL A 202 -15.90 -8.67 -10.93
N ASN A 203 -16.57 -8.71 -12.09
CA ASN A 203 -17.99 -9.06 -12.15
C ASN A 203 -18.26 -10.45 -11.56
N ARG A 204 -17.44 -11.46 -11.91
CA ARG A 204 -17.59 -12.81 -11.37
C ARG A 204 -17.32 -12.90 -9.87
N LEU A 205 -16.32 -12.19 -9.35
CA LEU A 205 -16.04 -12.15 -7.92
C LEU A 205 -17.20 -11.52 -7.15
N VAL A 206 -17.73 -10.41 -7.65
CA VAL A 206 -18.87 -9.73 -7.04
C VAL A 206 -20.13 -10.60 -7.07
N GLU A 207 -20.42 -11.26 -8.20
CA GLU A 207 -21.53 -12.22 -8.31
C GLU A 207 -21.38 -13.40 -7.34
N ALA A 208 -20.17 -13.97 -7.22
CA ALA A 208 -19.88 -15.05 -6.28
C ALA A 208 -20.10 -14.62 -4.82
N MET A 209 -19.80 -13.36 -4.50
CA MET A 209 -20.06 -12.75 -3.19
C MET A 209 -21.51 -12.30 -3.00
N ASN A 210 -22.44 -12.73 -3.87
CA ASN A 210 -23.85 -12.36 -3.85
C ASN A 210 -24.09 -10.84 -3.95
N GLY A 211 -23.19 -10.14 -4.65
CA GLY A 211 -23.25 -8.71 -4.88
C GLY A 211 -23.64 -8.33 -6.31
N SER A 212 -23.53 -7.04 -6.60
CA SER A 212 -23.64 -6.51 -7.97
C SER A 212 -22.62 -5.41 -8.21
N VAL A 213 -22.14 -5.29 -9.45
CA VAL A 213 -21.27 -4.20 -9.90
C VAL A 213 -21.95 -3.45 -11.03
N THR A 214 -21.93 -2.13 -10.95
CA THR A 214 -22.49 -1.24 -11.98
C THR A 214 -21.50 -0.13 -12.30
N ILE A 215 -21.60 0.44 -13.49
CA ILE A 215 -20.83 1.60 -13.90
C ILE A 215 -21.76 2.74 -14.27
N THR A 216 -21.37 3.96 -13.90
CA THR A 216 -21.94 5.18 -14.44
C THR A 216 -20.80 6.08 -14.89
N SER A 217 -20.78 6.47 -16.15
CA SER A 217 -19.71 7.30 -16.70
C SER A 217 -20.24 8.25 -17.77
N ALA A 218 -19.51 9.34 -18.00
CA ALA A 218 -19.77 10.26 -19.09
C ALA A 218 -18.42 10.78 -19.66
N PRO A 219 -18.30 10.93 -21.00
CA PRO A 219 -17.08 11.44 -21.61
C PRO A 219 -16.66 12.80 -21.05
N GLY A 220 -15.39 12.92 -20.66
CA GLY A 220 -14.78 14.12 -20.07
C GLY A 220 -15.10 14.37 -18.60
N ILE A 221 -15.95 13.56 -17.96
CA ILE A 221 -16.32 13.71 -16.53
C ILE A 221 -15.59 12.68 -15.67
N GLY A 222 -15.45 11.44 -16.15
CA GLY A 222 -14.86 10.33 -15.40
C GLY A 222 -15.81 9.14 -15.29
N ALA A 223 -15.50 8.20 -14.41
CA ALA A 223 -16.35 7.03 -14.16
C ALA A 223 -16.55 6.75 -12.67
N ARG A 224 -17.71 6.17 -12.36
CA ARG A 224 -18.06 5.62 -11.06
C ARG A 224 -18.34 4.13 -11.22
N PHE A 225 -17.51 3.31 -10.60
CA PHE A 225 -17.78 1.88 -10.43
C PHE A 225 -18.40 1.68 -9.05
N ARG A 226 -19.65 1.21 -9.02
CA ARG A 226 -20.38 0.92 -7.80
C ARG A 226 -20.47 -0.57 -7.59
N ILE A 227 -19.95 -1.04 -6.45
CA ILE A 227 -20.09 -2.41 -6.00
C ILE A 227 -21.01 -2.44 -4.78
N LEU A 228 -22.00 -3.32 -4.82
CA LEU A 228 -22.88 -3.62 -3.70
C LEU A 228 -22.60 -5.04 -3.24
N LEU A 229 -22.25 -5.23 -1.97
CA LEU A 229 -22.06 -6.52 -1.33
C LEU A 229 -23.04 -6.67 -0.15
N PRO A 230 -23.49 -7.89 0.19
CA PRO A 230 -24.26 -8.12 1.41
C PRO A 230 -23.48 -7.65 2.65
N LEU A 231 -24.12 -6.86 3.51
CA LEU A 231 -23.51 -6.36 4.73
C LEU A 231 -23.70 -7.37 5.88
N ASN A 232 -22.65 -8.11 6.20
CA ASN A 232 -22.60 -8.96 7.38
C ASN A 232 -21.78 -8.28 8.47
N VAL A 233 -22.43 -7.66 9.45
CA VAL A 233 -21.73 -6.91 10.51
C VAL A 233 -21.10 -7.87 11.53
N ALA A 234 -19.78 -7.79 11.71
CA ALA A 234 -19.05 -8.49 12.78
C ALA A 234 -18.90 -7.60 14.02
N ALA A 235 -18.62 -6.31 13.81
CA ALA A 235 -18.55 -5.31 14.87
C ALA A 235 -19.21 -4.01 14.38
N ALA A 236 -20.15 -3.50 15.19
CA ALA A 236 -20.86 -2.26 14.87
C ALA A 236 -19.91 -1.06 14.77
N ALA A 237 -20.35 0.00 14.11
CA ALA A 237 -19.60 1.25 14.06
C ALA A 237 -19.37 1.77 15.49
N LYS A 238 -18.10 1.99 15.86
CA LYS A 238 -17.76 2.73 17.07
C LYS A 238 -17.77 4.22 16.75
N PRO A 239 -18.34 5.07 17.63
CA PRO A 239 -18.09 6.50 17.56
C PRO A 239 -16.59 6.76 17.63
N VAL A 240 -16.06 7.63 16.78
CA VAL A 240 -14.68 8.09 16.90
C VAL A 240 -14.56 8.83 18.23
N GLU A 241 -13.74 8.31 19.15
CA GLU A 241 -13.46 9.00 20.40
C GLU A 241 -12.70 10.28 20.10
N ARG A 242 -13.35 11.42 20.35
CA ARG A 242 -12.76 12.72 20.10
C ARG A 242 -11.72 13.06 21.15
N ALA A 243 -10.48 13.23 20.69
CA ALA A 243 -9.42 13.82 21.48
C ALA A 243 -9.51 15.36 21.43
N GLY A 244 -10.00 15.99 22.50
CA GLY A 244 -9.95 17.44 22.68
C GLY A 244 -11.19 18.23 22.22
N GLN A 245 -11.01 19.55 22.02
CA GLN A 245 -12.09 20.48 21.65
C GLN A 245 -12.34 20.52 20.13
N PRO A 246 -13.55 20.89 19.67
CA PRO A 246 -13.81 21.11 18.25
C PRO A 246 -12.87 22.14 17.69
N LYS A 247 -12.36 21.85 16.49
CA LYS A 247 -11.49 22.74 15.74
C LYS A 247 -12.14 23.04 14.40
N ARG A 248 -11.95 24.27 13.95
CA ARG A 248 -12.28 24.77 12.61
C ARG A 248 -11.05 24.56 11.74
N ILE A 249 -11.14 23.62 10.79
CA ILE A 249 -10.03 23.19 9.96
C ILE A 249 -10.20 23.79 8.56
N GLY A 250 -9.27 24.63 8.13
CA GLY A 250 -9.22 25.17 6.79
C GLY A 250 -8.53 24.20 5.83
N LEU A 251 -9.04 24.04 4.61
CA LEU A 251 -8.42 23.22 3.56
C LEU A 251 -7.92 24.11 2.40
N ALA A 252 -6.68 23.90 1.95
CA ALA A 252 -6.08 24.68 0.86
C ALA A 252 -5.30 23.82 -0.16
N GLY A 253 -5.44 24.15 -1.45
CA GLY A 253 -4.57 23.63 -2.52
C GLY A 253 -4.72 22.16 -2.90
N MET A 254 -5.74 21.47 -2.41
CA MET A 254 -5.89 20.01 -2.57
C MET A 254 -6.89 19.61 -3.65
N SER A 255 -6.75 18.38 -4.15
CA SER A 255 -7.70 17.78 -5.09
C SER A 255 -9.03 17.41 -4.41
N ALA A 256 -10.10 17.29 -5.21
CA ALA A 256 -11.42 16.91 -4.71
C ALA A 256 -11.44 15.56 -3.96
N PRO A 257 -10.78 14.48 -4.41
CA PRO A 257 -10.71 13.22 -3.66
C PRO A 257 -10.12 13.38 -2.26
N LEU A 258 -9.00 14.11 -2.15
CA LEU A 258 -8.36 14.36 -0.87
C LEU A 258 -9.24 15.23 0.03
N MET A 259 -9.86 16.28 -0.52
CA MET A 259 -10.76 17.17 0.21
C MET A 259 -11.94 16.39 0.81
N LEU A 260 -12.60 15.55 0.01
CA LEU A 260 -13.73 14.73 0.46
C LEU A 260 -13.33 13.71 1.53
N SER A 261 -12.14 13.12 1.42
CA SER A 261 -11.58 12.20 2.41
C SER A 261 -11.33 12.93 3.75
N LEU A 262 -10.67 14.09 3.71
CA LEU A 262 -10.37 14.89 4.90
C LEU A 262 -11.65 15.43 5.57
N ILE A 263 -12.64 15.86 4.78
CA ILE A 263 -13.94 16.29 5.31
C ILE A 263 -14.60 15.16 6.09
N ALA A 264 -14.64 13.95 5.54
CA ALA A 264 -15.26 12.82 6.22
C ALA A 264 -14.54 12.44 7.52
N MET A 265 -13.19 12.43 7.51
CA MET A 265 -12.41 12.16 8.73
C MET A 265 -12.64 13.23 9.79
N ALA A 266 -12.62 14.51 9.40
CA ALA A 266 -12.83 15.63 10.31
C ALA A 266 -14.25 15.63 10.91
N ASP A 267 -15.28 15.41 10.08
CA ASP A 267 -16.68 15.35 10.50
C ASP A 267 -16.93 14.18 11.46
N ALA A 268 -16.36 13.00 11.17
CA ALA A 268 -16.45 11.83 12.05
C ALA A 268 -15.87 12.08 13.45
N ALA A 269 -14.83 12.92 13.57
CA ALA A 269 -14.26 13.35 14.84
C ALA A 269 -14.91 14.62 15.44
N GLY A 270 -15.95 15.16 14.80
CA GLY A 270 -16.68 16.34 15.25
C GLY A 270 -15.93 17.65 15.09
N HIS A 271 -14.98 17.73 14.15
CA HIS A 271 -14.36 18.97 13.70
C HIS A 271 -15.18 19.63 12.59
N THR A 272 -15.05 20.94 12.43
CA THR A 272 -15.75 21.69 11.38
C THR A 272 -14.76 22.00 10.27
N ILE A 273 -15.03 21.58 9.05
CA ILE A 273 -14.24 22.03 7.90
C ILE A 273 -14.74 23.41 7.45
N LEU A 274 -13.79 24.32 7.21
CA LEU A 274 -14.01 25.60 6.59
C LEU A 274 -13.35 25.62 5.21
N THR A 275 -14.02 26.25 4.26
CA THR A 275 -13.42 26.57 2.97
C THR A 275 -12.82 27.97 3.03
N GLU A 276 -11.82 28.28 2.18
CA GLU A 276 -11.20 29.62 2.14
C GLU A 276 -12.20 30.78 1.95
N ALA A 277 -13.41 30.49 1.46
CA ALA A 277 -14.47 31.46 1.20
C ALA A 277 -15.25 31.89 2.46
N ASP A 278 -15.13 31.17 3.59
CA ASP A 278 -16.04 31.34 4.74
C ASP A 278 -15.69 32.52 5.65
N GLY A 279 -14.56 33.21 5.43
CA GLY A 279 -14.15 34.43 6.16
C GLY A 279 -14.07 34.27 7.69
N SER A 280 -14.16 33.03 8.17
CA SER A 280 -14.24 32.65 9.57
C SER A 280 -12.85 32.35 10.10
N GLU A 281 -12.60 32.59 11.39
CA GLU A 281 -11.33 32.22 12.00
C GLU A 281 -11.12 30.70 11.87
N VAL A 282 -9.94 30.32 11.38
CA VAL A 282 -9.49 28.94 11.23
C VAL A 282 -8.59 28.63 12.41
N ASP A 283 -8.77 27.48 13.05
CA ASP A 283 -7.92 27.06 14.16
C ASP A 283 -6.67 26.33 13.65
N ILE A 284 -6.76 25.67 12.48
CA ILE A 284 -5.64 24.99 11.81
C ILE A 284 -5.89 24.83 10.31
N TRP A 285 -4.84 24.93 9.50
CA TRP A 285 -4.88 24.68 8.06
C TRP A 285 -4.30 23.32 7.70
N LEU A 286 -4.98 22.57 6.82
CA LEU A 286 -4.40 21.47 6.05
C LEU A 286 -4.17 21.96 4.63
N ALA A 287 -2.92 21.98 4.19
CA ALA A 287 -2.53 22.59 2.92
C ALA A 287 -1.69 21.63 2.07
N ASP A 288 -1.94 21.56 0.76
CA ASP A 288 -1.05 20.83 -0.15
C ASP A 288 0.34 21.47 -0.15
N ALA A 289 1.37 20.66 0.04
CA ALA A 289 2.76 21.13 0.11
C ALA A 289 3.26 21.77 -1.21
N ARG A 290 2.57 21.53 -2.33
CA ARG A 290 2.89 22.12 -3.63
C ARG A 290 2.39 23.55 -3.79
N LEU A 291 1.65 24.08 -2.81
CA LEU A 291 1.28 25.50 -2.82
C LEU A 291 2.53 26.39 -2.82
N PRO A 292 2.49 27.56 -3.48
CA PRO A 292 3.59 28.51 -3.45
C PRO A 292 3.99 28.87 -2.01
N PRO A 293 5.29 29.00 -1.70
CA PRO A 293 5.75 29.35 -0.34
C PRO A 293 5.13 30.64 0.22
N SER A 294 4.80 31.60 -0.64
CA SER A 294 4.09 32.83 -0.25
C SER A 294 2.69 32.55 0.28
N GLU A 295 2.02 31.55 -0.27
CA GLU A 295 0.67 31.15 0.12
C GLU A 295 0.68 30.34 1.42
N LEU A 296 1.61 29.39 1.56
CA LEU A 296 1.82 28.68 2.84
C LEU A 296 2.14 29.64 3.98
N LYS A 297 2.99 30.66 3.72
CA LYS A 297 3.24 31.74 4.68
C LYS A 297 1.96 32.52 4.99
N ARG A 298 1.18 32.93 3.99
CA ARG A 298 -0.09 33.65 4.20
C ARG A 298 -1.03 32.87 5.13
N LEU A 299 -1.18 31.57 4.91
CA LEU A 299 -1.99 30.70 5.77
C LEU A 299 -1.41 30.63 7.19
N GLY A 300 -0.09 30.44 7.31
CA GLY A 300 0.63 30.39 8.59
C GLY A 300 0.51 31.64 9.46
N HIS A 301 0.29 32.82 8.86
CA HIS A 301 0.02 34.05 9.64
C HIS A 301 -1.36 34.04 10.31
N SER A 302 -2.32 33.28 9.76
CA SER A 302 -3.67 33.20 10.30
C SER A 302 -3.83 32.09 11.33
N ALA A 303 -3.27 30.91 11.07
CA ALA A 303 -3.33 29.75 11.93
C ALA A 303 -2.20 28.75 11.59
N PRO A 304 -1.86 27.82 12.49
CA PRO A 304 -0.87 26.77 12.21
C PRO A 304 -1.21 25.97 10.94
N VAL A 305 -0.20 25.66 10.13
CA VAL A 305 -0.37 24.89 8.87
C VAL A 305 0.25 23.51 9.00
N ILE A 306 -0.53 22.47 8.71
CA ILE A 306 -0.05 21.11 8.47
C ILE A 306 0.03 20.90 6.96
N ALA A 307 1.24 20.69 6.45
CA ALA A 307 1.48 20.42 5.03
C ALA A 307 1.19 18.96 4.67
N LEU A 308 0.46 18.72 3.59
CA LEU A 308 0.20 17.39 3.06
C LEU A 308 1.25 17.07 2.00
N ILE A 309 2.15 16.14 2.31
CA ILE A 309 3.29 15.77 1.47
C ILE A 309 3.15 14.37 0.90
N ARG A 310 3.75 14.15 -0.27
CA ARG A 310 3.91 12.80 -0.82
C ARG A 310 5.20 12.16 -0.30
N PRO A 311 5.32 10.83 -0.29
CA PRO A 311 6.54 10.17 0.13
C PRO A 311 7.80 10.63 -0.58
N GLU A 312 7.68 11.00 -1.84
CA GLU A 312 8.79 11.44 -2.69
C GLU A 312 9.21 12.90 -2.40
N ASP A 313 8.36 13.66 -1.71
CA ASP A 313 8.60 15.08 -1.37
C ASP A 313 9.24 15.26 0.02
N ARG A 314 9.76 14.20 0.65
CA ARG A 314 10.32 14.24 2.01
C ARG A 314 11.49 15.21 2.16
N ASP A 315 12.31 15.36 1.12
CA ASP A 315 13.44 16.28 1.12
C ASP A 315 13.01 17.76 1.25
N HIS A 316 11.74 18.07 1.00
CA HIS A 316 11.19 19.42 1.11
C HIS A 316 10.66 19.76 2.52
N ILE A 317 10.70 18.84 3.49
CA ILE A 317 10.16 19.07 4.85
C ILE A 317 10.85 20.24 5.55
N GLU A 318 12.17 20.37 5.44
CA GLU A 318 12.91 21.49 6.04
C GLU A 318 12.47 22.83 5.47
N ASN A 319 12.24 22.89 4.15
CA ASN A 319 11.75 24.07 3.47
C ASN A 319 10.31 24.42 3.92
N LEU A 320 9.44 23.42 4.10
CA LEU A 320 8.08 23.64 4.61
C LEU A 320 8.09 24.26 6.02
N ARG A 321 8.97 23.78 6.91
CA ARG A 321 9.15 24.37 8.24
C ARG A 321 9.68 25.81 8.15
N ALA A 322 10.67 26.07 7.31
CA ALA A 322 11.20 27.42 7.09
C ALA A 322 10.14 28.40 6.53
N ASN A 323 9.08 27.87 5.89
CA ASN A 323 7.96 28.65 5.37
C ASN A 323 6.75 28.71 6.31
N GLY A 324 6.89 28.29 7.58
CA GLY A 324 5.87 28.49 8.62
C GLY A 324 4.89 27.34 8.78
N CYS A 325 5.15 26.16 8.20
CA CYS A 325 4.36 24.96 8.48
C CYS A 325 4.70 24.40 9.87
N ALA A 326 3.68 24.20 10.70
CA ALA A 326 3.79 23.64 12.05
C ALA A 326 3.98 22.11 12.05
N GLY A 327 3.61 21.43 10.96
CA GLY A 327 3.79 20.00 10.81
C GLY A 327 3.50 19.51 9.40
N TYR A 328 3.52 18.20 9.22
CA TYR A 328 3.15 17.56 7.95
C TYR A 328 2.37 16.25 8.15
N LEU A 329 1.67 15.83 7.11
CA LEU A 329 1.02 14.52 6.98
C LEU A 329 1.38 13.90 5.64
N MET A 330 1.60 12.59 5.65
CA MET A 330 1.89 11.81 4.45
C MET A 330 0.60 11.50 3.69
N ARG A 331 0.70 11.44 2.37
CA ARG A 331 -0.38 11.01 1.47
C ARG A 331 -0.14 9.57 1.02
N PRO A 332 -1.19 8.73 0.90
CA PRO A 332 -2.60 9.00 1.25
C PRO A 332 -2.78 9.16 2.77
N VAL A 333 -3.62 10.12 3.18
CA VAL A 333 -3.74 10.50 4.61
C VAL A 333 -4.45 9.40 5.39
N ARG A 334 -3.84 8.97 6.50
CA ARG A 334 -4.47 8.06 7.47
C ARG A 334 -5.23 8.84 8.53
N GLU A 335 -6.41 8.34 8.90
CA GLU A 335 -7.27 8.95 9.94
C GLU A 335 -6.52 9.09 11.27
N ALA A 336 -5.86 8.03 11.75
CA ALA A 336 -5.11 8.04 13.00
C ALA A 336 -4.02 9.14 13.03
N SER A 337 -3.27 9.29 11.93
CA SER A 337 -2.22 10.31 11.81
C SER A 337 -2.82 11.71 11.78
N LEU A 338 -3.95 11.91 11.11
CA LEU A 338 -4.65 13.19 11.12
C LEU A 338 -5.11 13.56 12.53
N MET A 339 -5.74 12.64 13.26
CA MET A 339 -6.25 12.88 14.61
C MET A 339 -5.13 13.20 15.59
N GLU A 340 -4.01 12.47 15.54
CA GLU A 340 -2.83 12.75 16.36
C GLU A 340 -2.34 14.19 16.16
N ARG A 341 -2.21 14.62 14.89
CA ARG A 341 -1.74 15.99 14.59
C ARG A 341 -2.75 17.06 14.97
N LEU A 342 -4.05 16.79 14.80
CA LEU A 342 -5.10 17.72 15.21
C LEU A 342 -5.16 17.88 16.73
N ALA A 343 -4.93 16.83 17.51
CA ALA A 343 -4.94 16.89 18.97
C ALA A 343 -3.82 17.78 19.54
N VAL A 344 -2.62 17.68 18.96
CA VAL A 344 -1.40 18.37 19.44
C VAL A 344 -1.39 19.88 19.16
N SER A 345 -2.14 20.34 18.16
CA SER A 345 -2.06 21.71 17.61
C SER A 345 -2.69 22.81 18.49
N GLY A 346 -2.60 22.72 19.82
CA GLY A 346 -3.06 23.73 20.79
C GLY A 346 -1.99 24.18 21.80
N SER A 347 -0.78 23.62 21.73
CA SER A 347 0.37 24.02 22.54
C SER A 347 1.43 24.61 21.62
N ALA A 348 1.83 25.86 21.85
CA ALA A 348 3.00 26.49 21.22
C ALA A 348 4.34 25.93 21.76
N ALA A 349 4.31 24.75 22.37
CA ALA A 349 5.48 23.98 22.75
C ALA A 349 5.30 22.56 22.19
N GLU A 350 6.38 22.08 21.57
CA GLU A 350 6.66 20.77 20.99
C GLU A 350 5.75 19.62 21.44
N PRO A 351 5.46 18.72 20.48
CA PRO A 351 6.30 17.54 20.37
C PRO A 351 6.95 17.51 18.99
N GLU A 352 8.27 17.24 18.96
CA GLU A 352 8.87 16.47 17.87
C GLU A 352 7.90 15.37 17.45
N ALA A 353 7.83 15.06 16.15
CA ALA A 353 7.08 13.91 15.69
C ALA A 353 7.33 12.76 16.67
N THR A 354 6.27 12.32 17.36
CA THR A 354 6.30 11.17 18.23
C THR A 354 6.68 9.99 17.35
N GLU A 355 7.98 9.79 17.13
CA GLU A 355 8.55 8.48 17.38
C GLU A 355 7.91 8.07 18.69
N GLN A 356 6.97 7.12 18.61
CA GLN A 356 6.37 6.55 19.79
C GLN A 356 7.49 5.94 20.61
N THR A 357 8.12 6.70 21.50
CA THR A 357 8.73 6.19 22.72
C THR A 357 7.60 5.98 23.72
N GLY A 358 6.57 5.24 23.31
CA GLY A 358 5.85 4.41 24.25
C GLY A 358 6.83 3.29 24.57
N GLN A 359 6.99 2.97 25.85
CA GLN A 359 7.59 1.70 26.24
C GLN A 359 6.79 0.60 25.55
N PHE A 360 7.28 0.12 24.41
CA PHE A 360 6.70 -1.02 23.78
C PHE A 360 7.08 -2.22 24.64
N GLU A 361 6.08 -2.94 25.12
CA GLU A 361 6.33 -4.31 25.58
C GLU A 361 6.77 -5.22 24.40
N THR A 362 6.84 -4.69 23.17
CA THR A 362 7.05 -5.37 21.89
C THR A 362 8.13 -4.72 21.01
N GLY A 363 9.01 -5.50 20.38
CA GLY A 363 10.15 -4.94 19.62
C GLY A 363 9.79 -4.30 18.27
N ARG A 364 10.58 -3.32 17.82
CA ARG A 364 10.61 -2.74 16.46
C ARG A 364 11.51 -3.58 15.55
N ILE A 365 10.96 -4.05 14.44
CA ILE A 365 11.64 -4.99 13.53
C ILE A 365 11.74 -4.38 12.14
N LEU A 366 12.94 -4.41 11.57
CA LEU A 366 13.15 -4.11 10.15
C LEU A 366 13.16 -5.43 9.37
N ILE A 367 12.39 -5.50 8.28
CA ILE A 367 12.32 -6.64 7.38
C ILE A 367 12.78 -6.19 6.00
N ALA A 368 14.01 -6.55 5.63
CA ALA A 368 14.57 -6.28 4.31
C ALA A 368 14.43 -7.52 3.43
N ASP A 369 13.48 -7.52 2.50
CA ASP A 369 13.25 -8.60 1.53
C ASP A 369 12.68 -7.98 0.23
N ASP A 370 13.29 -8.31 -0.89
CA ASP A 370 12.95 -7.76 -2.21
C ASP A 370 11.63 -8.32 -2.76
N ASN A 371 11.15 -9.41 -2.17
CA ASN A 371 9.86 -9.98 -2.48
C ASN A 371 8.80 -9.43 -1.52
N ALA A 372 7.98 -8.50 -2.04
CA ALA A 372 6.89 -7.86 -1.32
C ALA A 372 5.91 -8.85 -0.64
N VAL A 373 5.75 -10.07 -1.18
CA VAL A 373 4.88 -11.09 -0.57
C VAL A 373 5.53 -11.68 0.68
N ASN A 374 6.84 -11.94 0.65
CA ASN A 374 7.58 -12.43 1.82
C ASN A 374 7.63 -11.38 2.91
N ALA A 375 7.94 -10.14 2.54
CA ALA A 375 7.94 -8.99 3.44
C ALA A 375 6.55 -8.82 4.09
N LEU A 376 5.46 -8.92 3.32
CA LEU A 376 4.10 -8.83 3.83
C LEU A 376 3.74 -9.99 4.78
N LEU A 377 4.09 -11.23 4.43
CA LEU A 377 3.80 -12.39 5.29
C LEU A 377 4.57 -12.30 6.61
N ALA A 378 5.85 -11.93 6.54
CA ALA A 378 6.68 -11.73 7.72
C ALA A 378 6.14 -10.59 8.60
N THR A 379 5.74 -9.48 7.98
CA THR A 379 5.08 -8.35 8.66
C THR A 379 3.83 -8.80 9.39
N ARG A 380 2.90 -9.49 8.72
CA ARG A 380 1.63 -9.93 9.33
C ARG A 380 1.83 -10.90 10.49
N VAL A 381 2.81 -11.81 10.38
CA VAL A 381 3.15 -12.74 11.47
C VAL A 381 3.68 -12.01 12.69
N LEU A 382 4.58 -11.05 12.49
CA LEU A 382 5.26 -10.33 13.56
C LEU A 382 4.37 -9.25 14.20
N GLU A 383 3.56 -8.56 13.41
CA GLU A 383 2.52 -7.64 13.91
C GLU A 383 1.47 -8.37 14.75
N LYS A 384 1.05 -9.58 14.33
CA LYS A 384 0.16 -10.43 15.13
C LYS A 384 0.81 -10.89 16.44
N ALA A 385 2.15 -10.96 16.50
CA ALA A 385 2.90 -11.21 17.72
C ALA A 385 3.13 -9.93 18.56
N GLY A 386 2.65 -8.77 18.09
CA GLY A 386 2.68 -7.49 18.80
C GLY A 386 3.80 -6.53 18.37
N HIS A 387 4.67 -6.94 17.46
CA HIS A 387 5.82 -6.14 17.02
C HIS A 387 5.43 -5.05 16.02
N ALA A 388 6.17 -3.94 16.02
CA ALA A 388 6.07 -2.94 14.97
C ALA A 388 7.06 -3.28 13.86
N CYS A 389 6.58 -3.47 12.63
CA CYS A 389 7.41 -3.86 11.49
C CYS A 389 7.60 -2.70 10.51
N THR A 390 8.82 -2.52 10.04
CA THR A 390 9.16 -1.66 8.89
C THR A 390 9.72 -2.56 7.79
N THR A 391 9.33 -2.33 6.54
CA THR A 391 9.83 -3.13 5.40
C THR A 391 10.77 -2.31 4.54
N ALA A 392 11.73 -2.99 3.94
CA ALA A 392 12.65 -2.47 2.94
C ALA A 392 12.74 -3.46 1.78
N ALA A 393 12.62 -2.98 0.55
CA ALA A 393 12.69 -3.81 -0.65
C ALA A 393 14.12 -3.97 -1.18
N THR A 394 15.08 -3.22 -0.65
CA THR A 394 16.50 -3.27 -1.03
C THR A 394 17.41 -3.09 0.18
N GLY A 395 18.69 -3.49 0.05
CA GLY A 395 19.69 -3.23 1.09
C GLY A 395 19.94 -1.74 1.32
N ALA A 396 19.74 -0.90 0.31
CA ALA A 396 19.89 0.55 0.41
C ALA A 396 18.78 1.17 1.26
N GLU A 397 17.52 0.77 1.02
CA GLU A 397 16.37 1.15 1.87
C GLU A 397 16.54 0.65 3.31
N ALA A 398 17.10 -0.55 3.49
CA ALA A 398 17.36 -1.10 4.82
C ALA A 398 18.43 -0.29 5.57
N LEU A 399 19.53 0.07 4.89
CA LEU A 399 20.56 0.93 5.46
C LEU A 399 20.01 2.31 5.82
N GLU A 400 19.24 2.92 4.93
CA GLU A 400 18.58 4.21 5.14
C GLU A 400 17.66 4.14 6.36
N ALA A 401 16.83 3.11 6.46
CA ALA A 401 15.94 2.91 7.60
C ALA A 401 16.72 2.86 8.93
N VAL A 402 17.85 2.14 9.00
CA VAL A 402 18.69 2.07 10.22
C VAL A 402 19.43 3.38 10.50
N GLN A 403 19.76 4.17 9.47
CA GLN A 403 20.33 5.50 9.65
C GLN A 403 19.35 6.45 10.34
N PHE A 404 18.05 6.33 10.08
CA PHE A 404 17.04 7.26 10.58
C PHE A 404 16.17 6.73 11.72
N SER A 405 16.23 5.44 12.04
CA SER A 405 15.39 4.84 13.09
C SER A 405 16.11 3.75 13.87
N HIS A 406 15.70 3.55 15.12
CA HIS A 406 16.17 2.44 15.95
C HIS A 406 15.30 1.19 15.74
N PHE A 407 15.96 0.04 15.60
CA PHE A 407 15.34 -1.28 15.53
C PHE A 407 15.96 -2.21 16.57
N ASP A 408 15.13 -3.08 17.15
CA ASP A 408 15.57 -4.09 18.12
C ASP A 408 16.07 -5.35 17.40
N VAL A 409 15.57 -5.63 16.20
CA VAL A 409 15.99 -6.75 15.35
C VAL A 409 15.87 -6.35 13.88
N ILE A 410 16.87 -6.75 13.08
CA ILE A 410 16.83 -6.63 11.62
C ILE A 410 16.83 -8.03 11.01
N LEU A 411 15.83 -8.29 10.18
CA LEU A 411 15.73 -9.46 9.31
C LEU A 411 16.22 -9.05 7.92
N MET A 412 17.33 -9.61 7.48
CA MET A 412 18.03 -9.16 6.28
C MET A 412 18.12 -10.28 5.26
N ASP A 413 17.38 -10.19 4.16
CA ASP A 413 17.61 -11.08 3.03
C ASP A 413 19.01 -10.88 2.45
N LEU A 414 19.74 -11.96 2.22
CA LEU A 414 21.08 -11.88 1.65
C LEU A 414 21.06 -11.52 0.17
N ARG A 415 19.96 -11.79 -0.54
CA ARG A 415 19.86 -11.63 -1.99
C ARG A 415 18.78 -10.61 -2.33
N MET A 416 19.18 -9.34 -2.35
CA MET A 416 18.32 -8.22 -2.75
C MET A 416 18.98 -7.44 -3.90
N PRO A 417 18.20 -6.81 -4.79
CA PRO A 417 18.70 -6.02 -5.91
C PRO A 417 19.29 -4.69 -5.43
N VAL A 418 20.11 -4.07 -6.27
CA VAL A 418 20.82 -2.77 -6.04
C VAL A 418 21.90 -2.86 -4.96
N MET A 419 21.53 -3.21 -3.73
CA MET A 419 22.44 -3.45 -2.62
C MET A 419 22.05 -4.78 -1.96
N ASP A 420 22.97 -5.74 -2.01
CA ASP A 420 22.75 -7.05 -1.39
C ASP A 420 22.81 -6.97 0.15
N GLY A 421 22.30 -8.01 0.82
CA GLY A 421 22.25 -8.02 2.28
C GLY A 421 23.64 -8.02 2.92
N TYR A 422 24.67 -8.55 2.27
CA TYR A 422 26.03 -8.55 2.81
C TYR A 422 26.59 -7.14 2.86
N GLU A 423 26.42 -6.37 1.79
CA GLU A 423 26.86 -4.99 1.71
C GLU A 423 26.05 -4.09 2.64
N ALA A 424 24.73 -4.28 2.71
CA ALA A 424 23.88 -3.57 3.65
C ALA A 424 24.33 -3.78 5.11
N MET A 425 24.62 -5.03 5.50
CA MET A 425 25.12 -5.34 6.85
C MET A 425 26.46 -4.66 7.15
N ARG A 426 27.41 -4.68 6.21
CA ARG A 426 28.70 -4.00 6.38
C ARG A 426 28.52 -2.51 6.60
N GLN A 427 27.66 -1.89 5.80
CA GLN A 427 27.41 -0.45 5.89
C GLN A 427 26.64 -0.08 7.16
N ILE A 428 25.67 -0.90 7.58
CA ILE A 428 24.95 -0.73 8.86
C ILE A 428 25.93 -0.77 10.04
N ARG A 429 26.86 -1.73 10.07
CA ARG A 429 27.89 -1.84 11.13
C ARG A 429 28.96 -0.75 11.08
N ALA A 430 29.08 -0.04 9.97
CA ALA A 430 29.99 1.08 9.81
C ALA A 430 29.34 2.43 10.23
N LEU A 431 28.05 2.44 10.57
CA LEU A 431 27.36 3.67 10.95
C LEU A 431 27.90 4.25 12.27
N PRO A 432 27.95 5.59 12.40
CA PRO A 432 28.31 6.24 13.64
C PRO A 432 27.17 6.11 14.67
N GLY A 433 27.44 5.41 15.78
CA GLY A 433 26.52 5.22 16.90
C GLY A 433 26.62 3.83 17.51
N ALA A 434 27.02 3.72 18.78
CA ALA A 434 27.27 2.43 19.43
C ALA A 434 26.02 1.54 19.51
N GLU A 435 24.82 2.13 19.60
CA GLU A 435 23.55 1.42 19.67
C GLU A 435 23.20 0.74 18.33
N LYS A 436 23.38 1.44 17.21
CA LYS A 436 23.12 0.91 15.85
C LYS A 436 24.08 -0.21 15.45
N ASN A 437 25.32 -0.16 15.95
CA ASN A 437 26.30 -1.21 15.74
C ASN A 437 25.97 -2.50 16.51
N ASN A 438 25.19 -2.39 17.58
CA ASN A 438 24.78 -3.52 18.41
C ASN A 438 23.39 -4.08 18.07
N THR A 439 22.63 -3.47 17.15
CA THR A 439 21.33 -4.02 16.72
C THR A 439 21.52 -5.41 16.09
N PRO A 440 20.88 -6.47 16.62
CA PRO A 440 20.95 -7.82 16.06
C PRO A 440 20.50 -7.87 14.60
N ILE A 441 21.34 -8.43 13.73
CA ILE A 441 20.99 -8.71 12.33
C ILE A 441 20.93 -10.22 12.11
N ILE A 442 19.76 -10.73 11.73
CA ILE A 442 19.58 -12.12 11.27
C ILE A 442 19.56 -12.12 9.75
N ALA A 443 20.59 -12.72 9.16
CA ALA A 443 20.64 -12.95 7.73
C ALA A 443 19.68 -14.08 7.33
N ILE A 444 18.89 -13.85 6.30
CA ILE A 444 17.92 -14.79 5.76
C ILE A 444 18.46 -15.30 4.41
N SER A 445 18.63 -16.61 4.28
CA SER A 445 19.23 -17.25 3.10
C SER A 445 18.37 -18.38 2.56
N ALA A 446 18.35 -18.57 1.23
CA ALA A 446 17.75 -19.75 0.60
C ALA A 446 18.52 -21.05 0.88
N GLU A 447 19.81 -20.96 1.22
CA GLU A 447 20.66 -22.10 1.54
C GLU A 447 21.57 -21.78 2.73
N ILE A 448 21.65 -22.69 3.70
CA ILE A 448 22.60 -22.58 4.82
C ILE A 448 23.72 -23.58 4.59
N ASN A 449 24.92 -23.07 4.39
CA ASN A 449 26.15 -23.85 4.39
C ASN A 449 27.24 -23.08 5.17
N PRO A 450 28.34 -23.75 5.57
CA PRO A 450 29.39 -23.13 6.37
C PRO A 450 30.02 -21.88 5.74
N ASP A 451 30.06 -21.81 4.41
CA ASP A 451 30.62 -20.68 3.69
C ASP A 451 29.69 -19.45 3.72
N VAL A 452 28.38 -19.65 3.55
CA VAL A 452 27.35 -18.61 3.68
C VAL A 452 27.30 -18.09 5.13
N GLU A 453 27.35 -18.96 6.13
CA GLU A 453 27.39 -18.54 7.53
C GLU A 453 28.63 -17.72 7.86
N LYS A 454 29.79 -18.15 7.36
CA LYS A 454 31.05 -17.43 7.55
C LYS A 454 31.03 -16.07 6.86
N ALA A 455 30.51 -16.00 5.63
CA ALA A 455 30.37 -14.76 4.88
C ALA A 455 29.40 -13.79 5.55
N ALA A 456 28.25 -14.27 6.04
CA ALA A 456 27.24 -13.45 6.69
C ALA A 456 27.77 -12.88 8.01
N LYS A 457 28.45 -13.71 8.83
CA LYS A 457 29.11 -13.23 10.07
C LYS A 457 30.21 -12.22 9.78
N ALA A 458 31.02 -12.45 8.75
CA ALA A 458 32.06 -11.50 8.35
C ALA A 458 31.48 -10.17 7.86
N ALA A 459 30.27 -10.17 7.30
CA ALA A 459 29.54 -8.98 6.90
C ALA A 459 28.83 -8.26 8.05
N GLY A 460 28.66 -8.90 9.21
CA GLY A 460 28.07 -8.28 10.40
C GLY A 460 26.81 -8.95 10.94
N ALA A 461 26.40 -10.11 10.41
CA ALA A 461 25.26 -10.87 10.91
C ALA A 461 25.53 -11.55 12.26
N ASP A 462 24.56 -11.52 13.15
CA ASP A 462 24.59 -12.21 14.45
C ASP A 462 24.05 -13.64 14.37
N ALA A 463 23.17 -13.90 13.41
CA ALA A 463 22.63 -15.21 13.10
C ALA A 463 22.30 -15.36 11.62
N VAL A 464 22.13 -16.61 11.19
CA VAL A 464 21.64 -16.96 9.85
C VAL A 464 20.41 -17.87 10.01
N ALA A 465 19.39 -17.64 9.19
CA ALA A 465 18.16 -18.42 9.15
C ALA A 465 17.80 -18.82 7.70
N ALA A 466 17.18 -19.99 7.54
CA ALA A 466 16.88 -20.56 6.24
C ALA A 466 15.48 -20.12 5.77
N LYS A 467 15.36 -19.80 4.48
CA LYS A 467 14.07 -19.70 3.78
C LYS A 467 13.56 -21.12 3.45
N PRO A 468 12.24 -21.37 3.46
CA PRO A 468 11.18 -20.44 3.86
C PRO A 468 11.09 -20.31 5.39
N LEU A 469 10.90 -19.08 5.88
CA LEU A 469 10.61 -18.82 7.28
C LEU A 469 9.11 -18.99 7.52
N ASP A 470 8.72 -20.11 8.14
CA ASP A 470 7.34 -20.26 8.60
C ASP A 470 7.04 -19.33 9.78
N ALA A 471 5.75 -19.15 10.07
CA ALA A 471 5.30 -18.19 11.09
C ALA A 471 5.85 -18.48 12.49
N HIS A 472 6.04 -19.77 12.83
CA HIS A 472 6.56 -20.18 14.12
C HIS A 472 8.06 -19.86 14.25
N THR A 473 8.83 -20.20 13.21
CA THR A 473 10.28 -20.00 13.15
C THR A 473 10.61 -18.52 13.17
N LEU A 474 9.91 -17.71 12.36
CA LEU A 474 10.06 -16.26 12.33
C LEU A 474 9.85 -15.63 13.71
N ARG A 475 8.74 -15.97 14.37
CA ARG A 475 8.42 -15.49 15.72
C ARG A 475 9.48 -15.92 16.74
N SER A 476 9.86 -17.20 16.74
CA SER A 476 10.85 -17.72 17.69
C SER A 476 12.21 -17.06 17.58
N ILE A 477 12.63 -16.68 16.37
CA ILE A 477 13.89 -15.98 16.12
C ILE A 477 13.80 -14.57 16.72
N VAL A 478 12.75 -13.83 16.40
CA VAL A 478 12.56 -12.45 16.84
C VAL A 478 12.39 -12.37 18.36
N ASP A 479 11.55 -13.21 18.96
CA ASP A 479 11.30 -13.25 20.41
C ASP A 479 12.63 -13.48 21.17
N ARG A 480 13.44 -14.43 20.70
CA ARG A 480 14.76 -14.74 21.30
C ARG A 480 15.71 -13.54 21.31
N TRP A 481 15.70 -12.72 20.27
CA TRP A 481 16.63 -11.59 20.14
C TRP A 481 16.10 -10.31 20.82
N THR A 482 14.79 -10.11 20.83
CA THR A 482 14.14 -9.01 21.56
C THR A 482 14.17 -9.21 23.08
N ASP A 483 13.96 -10.44 23.58
CA ASP A 483 14.06 -10.75 25.02
C ASP A 483 15.49 -10.67 25.54
N ARG A 484 16.49 -10.98 24.71
CA ARG A 484 17.91 -10.90 25.07
C ARG A 484 18.38 -9.45 25.24
N GLN A 485 17.84 -8.52 24.47
CA GLN A 485 18.11 -7.09 24.65
C GLN A 485 17.46 -6.54 25.91
N LYS A 486 16.23 -6.97 26.24
CA LYS A 486 15.55 -6.60 27.50
C LYS A 486 16.29 -7.09 28.76
N ALA A 487 17.05 -8.17 28.67
CA ALA A 487 17.87 -8.70 29.78
C ALA A 487 19.26 -8.06 29.90
N GLN A 488 19.68 -7.25 28.91
CA GLN A 488 20.98 -6.58 28.85
C GLN A 488 20.90 -5.06 29.04
N ALA A 489 19.71 -4.47 28.87
CA ALA A 489 19.35 -3.12 29.33
C ALA A 489 19.02 -3.13 30.83
#